data_AF-A0A132T2Z6-F1
#
_entry.id   AF-A0A132T2Z6-F1
#
_cell.length_a   1.000
_cell.length_b   1.000
_cell.length_c   1.000
_cell.angle_alpha   90.00
_cell.angle_beta   90.00
_cell.angle_gamma   90.00
#
_symmetry.space_group_name_H-M   'P 1'
#
loop_
_entity.id
_entity.type
_entity.pdbx_description
1 polymer ?
#
loop_
_entity_poly.entity_id
_entity_poly.type
_entity_poly.pdbx_seq_one_letter_code
_entity_poly.pdbx_strand_id
1 'polypeptide(L)'
;MLFQADSPQRGELSILAGTRPTAAGRFLIRPAGPSELQQYRRLRRASFVVEQGMFAGTDRDDVDDDPRTVVLVAVAADGTVLGGVRMAPVCSPDIGWWSGSRLVADPAARAAGLGPALIRAACAHVESAGALRFEATVQRRYAPMFVGLGWTRHGECAVAGRPHVVMRWPLDPVARVAAATKSFLGEALGPLRAVPNGLGPPGFVGDDGVPVPGGDMVAACDAIIPSMVERDPEWAGWCSVLVNLNDLSAMGATPTGLLDAVGAPNRSLLTRIVRGVARASQAWRTPVLGGHTQLGVPASLAVTALGRTADPVPAGGAAAGDVLRLIVDLNGRWRPGYHGRQWDSTSTRSPEDLAQMSAYVAATRPRAAKDVSMAGIAGTAGMLAEACGVGAEIEMAAVPRPADAGMGPWMTCFPGFGMLTAGDAAPAELPTGVAERVCGRLTREPGVSLRWPDGAVTTALAAGVTGLGTA
;
A
#
# COMPACT_ATOMS: atom_id res chain seq x y z
N MET A 1 30.47 -14.17 -22.49
CA MET A 1 30.04 -14.57 -23.85
C MET A 1 28.89 -13.64 -24.25
N LEU A 2 29.18 -12.71 -25.15
CA LEU A 2 28.19 -11.97 -25.94
C LEU A 2 27.50 -12.95 -26.90
N PHE A 3 26.24 -12.68 -27.29
CA PHE A 3 25.92 -12.43 -28.69
C PHE A 3 24.62 -11.61 -28.81
N GLN A 4 24.78 -10.41 -29.34
CA GLN A 4 23.77 -9.53 -29.92
C GLN A 4 23.73 -9.86 -31.43
N ALA A 5 22.54 -10.01 -32.01
CA ALA A 5 22.40 -10.08 -33.46
C ALA A 5 22.01 -8.69 -33.96
N ASP A 6 22.86 -8.13 -34.82
CA ASP A 6 22.62 -6.83 -35.46
C ASP A 6 22.97 -6.93 -36.94
N SER A 7 22.17 -6.28 -37.78
CA SER A 7 22.59 -5.52 -38.98
C SER A 7 21.41 -5.25 -39.93
N PRO A 8 21.44 -4.17 -40.74
CA PRO A 8 22.18 -2.91 -40.53
C PRO A 8 21.36 -1.65 -40.93
N GLN A 9 21.43 -0.58 -40.12
CA GLN A 9 21.17 0.76 -40.63
C GLN A 9 22.48 1.41 -41.09
N ARG A 10 22.50 1.82 -42.36
CA ARG A 10 23.56 2.62 -42.97
C ARG A 10 23.58 4.01 -42.36
N GLY A 11 24.72 4.41 -41.80
CA GLY A 11 25.07 5.82 -41.65
C GLY A 11 25.60 6.27 -40.28
N GLU A 12 26.53 5.55 -39.66
CA GLU A 12 27.39 6.14 -38.63
C GLU A 12 28.86 5.92 -38.98
N LEU A 13 29.47 6.96 -39.56
CA LEU A 13 30.91 7.03 -39.73
C LEU A 13 31.49 7.78 -38.52
N SER A 14 32.21 7.02 -37.68
CA SER A 14 33.15 7.50 -36.66
C SER A 14 32.61 8.02 -35.33
N ILE A 15 33.20 7.51 -34.24
CA ILE A 15 33.07 7.96 -32.84
C ILE A 15 33.49 9.43 -32.63
N LEU A 16 34.18 10.02 -33.62
CA LEU A 16 34.62 11.42 -33.63
C LEU A 16 33.59 12.38 -34.27
N ALA A 17 32.51 11.87 -34.86
CA ALA A 17 31.55 12.71 -35.59
C ALA A 17 30.62 13.53 -34.68
N GLY A 18 30.53 13.17 -33.39
CA GLY A 18 29.53 13.71 -32.47
C GLY A 18 28.11 13.29 -32.89
N THR A 19 27.28 12.89 -31.93
CA THR A 19 25.85 12.75 -32.19
C THR A 19 25.29 14.12 -32.54
N ARG A 20 24.66 14.28 -33.72
CA ARG A 20 23.82 15.45 -34.01
C ARG A 20 22.86 15.61 -32.83
N PRO A 21 22.83 16.75 -32.12
CA PRO A 21 21.76 16.97 -31.17
C PRO A 21 20.47 16.97 -31.98
N THR A 22 19.67 15.91 -31.87
CA THR A 22 18.26 16.03 -32.20
C THR A 22 17.74 17.10 -31.26
N ALA A 23 17.43 18.27 -31.81
CA ALA A 23 16.74 19.32 -31.09
C ALA A 23 15.32 18.83 -30.77
N ALA A 24 15.21 17.89 -29.82
CA ALA A 24 13.98 17.71 -29.08
C ALA A 24 13.74 19.06 -28.41
N GLY A 25 12.69 19.78 -28.85
CA GLY A 25 12.35 21.08 -28.28
C GLY A 25 12.38 20.95 -26.76
N ARG A 26 13.28 21.69 -26.11
CA ARG A 26 13.50 21.62 -24.66
C ARG A 26 12.23 22.13 -23.98
N PHE A 27 11.37 21.21 -23.54
CA PHE A 27 10.24 21.52 -22.69
C PHE A 27 10.42 20.89 -21.31
N LEU A 28 9.86 21.55 -20.30
CA LEU A 28 9.77 21.04 -18.93
C LEU A 28 8.32 20.70 -18.63
N ILE A 29 8.07 19.50 -18.09
CA ILE A 29 6.75 19.12 -17.61
C ILE A 29 6.65 19.44 -16.12
N ARG A 30 5.62 20.19 -15.74
CA ARG A 30 5.36 20.56 -14.34
C ARG A 30 3.88 20.80 -14.06
N PRO A 31 3.44 20.81 -12.79
CA PRO A 31 2.11 21.29 -12.42
C PRO A 31 1.86 22.71 -12.93
N ALA A 32 0.68 22.93 -13.49
CA ALA A 32 0.30 24.20 -14.11
C ALA A 32 -0.03 25.27 -13.06
N GLY A 33 0.58 26.45 -13.21
CA GLY A 33 0.14 27.67 -12.51
C GLY A 33 -1.09 28.31 -13.18
N PRO A 34 -1.64 29.40 -12.59
CA PRO A 34 -2.87 30.02 -13.08
C PRO A 34 -2.81 30.49 -14.55
N SER A 35 -1.70 31.09 -14.98
CA SER A 35 -1.52 31.53 -16.37
C SER A 35 -1.41 30.36 -17.36
N GLU A 36 -0.78 29.28 -16.94
CA GLU A 36 -0.57 28.06 -17.73
C GLU A 36 -1.85 27.27 -17.89
N LEU A 37 -2.70 27.23 -16.85
CA LEU A 37 -4.04 26.66 -16.92
C LEU A 37 -4.90 27.37 -17.99
N GLN A 38 -4.77 28.69 -18.10
CA GLN A 38 -5.47 29.44 -19.16
C GLN A 38 -4.95 29.10 -20.56
N GLN A 39 -3.62 28.98 -20.73
CA GLN A 39 -3.02 28.54 -21.99
C GLN A 39 -3.45 27.12 -22.36
N TYR A 40 -3.41 26.19 -21.41
CA TYR A 40 -3.88 24.81 -21.57
C TYR A 40 -5.36 24.74 -21.98
N ARG A 41 -6.23 25.53 -21.35
CA ARG A 41 -7.65 25.63 -21.73
C ARG A 41 -7.84 26.17 -23.14
N ARG A 42 -7.01 27.11 -23.60
CA ARG A 42 -7.02 27.57 -25.00
C ARG A 42 -6.63 26.46 -25.98
N LEU A 43 -5.59 25.68 -25.68
CA LEU A 43 -5.18 24.53 -26.49
C LEU A 43 -6.29 23.46 -26.56
N ARG A 44 -6.93 23.16 -25.42
CA ARG A 44 -8.06 22.23 -25.34
C ARG A 44 -9.23 22.69 -26.21
N ARG A 45 -9.62 23.96 -26.10
CA ARG A 45 -10.67 24.54 -26.94
C ARG A 45 -10.32 24.44 -28.42
N ALA A 46 -9.11 24.85 -28.81
CA ALA A 46 -8.68 24.80 -30.20
C ALA A 46 -8.74 23.37 -30.76
N SER A 47 -8.27 22.37 -30.00
CA SER A 47 -8.24 20.98 -30.43
C SER A 47 -9.61 20.29 -30.36
N PHE A 48 -10.28 20.31 -29.22
CA PHE A 48 -11.49 19.51 -28.99
C PHE A 48 -12.77 20.19 -29.49
N VAL A 49 -12.86 21.52 -29.37
CA VAL A 49 -14.06 22.27 -29.78
C VAL A 49 -13.96 22.66 -31.25
N VAL A 50 -12.87 23.33 -31.65
CA VAL A 50 -12.75 23.91 -33.00
C VAL A 50 -12.32 22.89 -34.04
N GLU A 51 -11.15 22.26 -33.87
CA GLU A 51 -10.59 21.29 -34.84
C GLU A 51 -11.43 20.01 -34.90
N GLN A 52 -11.80 19.47 -33.74
CA GLN A 52 -12.49 18.19 -33.67
C GLN A 52 -14.01 18.29 -33.55
N GLY A 53 -14.60 19.44 -33.23
CA GLY A 53 -16.07 19.54 -33.08
C GLY A 53 -16.67 18.56 -32.06
N MET A 54 -15.92 18.18 -31.03
CA MET A 54 -16.38 17.21 -30.01
C MET A 54 -17.37 17.85 -29.04
N PHE A 55 -17.25 19.14 -28.77
CA PHE A 55 -18.09 19.82 -27.78
C PHE A 55 -18.70 21.09 -28.39
N ALA A 56 -19.91 21.44 -27.96
CA ALA A 56 -20.55 22.68 -28.36
C ALA A 56 -20.04 23.83 -27.49
N GLY A 57 -19.30 24.77 -28.09
CA GLY A 57 -18.87 25.98 -27.42
C GLY A 57 -17.72 25.82 -26.42
N THR A 58 -17.73 24.84 -25.51
CA THR A 58 -16.68 24.65 -24.49
C THR A 58 -16.48 23.17 -24.16
N ASP A 59 -15.23 22.77 -23.84
CA ASP A 59 -14.91 21.44 -23.33
C ASP A 59 -14.68 21.40 -21.80
N ARG A 60 -14.97 22.52 -21.12
CA ARG A 60 -14.95 22.64 -19.65
C ARG A 60 -16.04 21.79 -19.04
N ASP A 61 -15.72 21.10 -17.95
CA ASP A 61 -16.63 20.27 -17.16
C ASP A 61 -16.33 20.43 -15.66
N ASP A 62 -17.15 19.81 -14.80
CA ASP A 62 -17.04 19.93 -13.34
C ASP A 62 -15.68 19.47 -12.80
N VAL A 63 -14.97 18.58 -13.52
CA VAL A 63 -13.62 18.14 -13.13
C VAL A 63 -12.62 19.28 -13.23
N ASP A 64 -12.83 20.28 -14.09
CA ASP A 64 -11.98 21.48 -14.13
C ASP A 64 -12.12 22.37 -12.89
N ASP A 65 -13.19 22.18 -12.11
CA ASP A 65 -13.52 22.97 -10.92
C ASP A 65 -13.29 22.20 -9.61
N ASP A 66 -13.01 20.88 -9.68
CA ASP A 66 -12.60 20.09 -8.52
C ASP A 66 -11.21 20.54 -8.02
N PRO A 67 -11.07 20.96 -6.74
CA PRO A 67 -9.80 21.41 -6.19
C PRO A 67 -8.72 20.31 -6.15
N ARG A 68 -9.11 19.03 -6.29
CA ARG A 68 -8.20 17.88 -6.34
C ARG A 68 -7.64 17.64 -7.75
N THR A 69 -8.14 18.35 -8.75
CA THR A 69 -7.68 18.21 -10.13
C THR A 69 -6.27 18.76 -10.29
N VAL A 70 -5.41 17.94 -10.88
CA VAL A 70 -4.03 18.30 -11.23
C VAL A 70 -3.90 18.38 -12.75
N VAL A 71 -3.32 19.47 -13.24
CA VAL A 71 -2.94 19.60 -14.64
C VAL A 71 -1.43 19.68 -14.74
N LEU A 72 -0.83 18.78 -15.51
CA LEU A 72 0.57 18.88 -15.92
C LEU A 72 0.62 19.54 -17.29
N VAL A 73 1.51 20.52 -17.44
CA VAL A 73 1.77 21.21 -18.70
C VAL A 73 3.22 21.03 -19.10
N ALA A 74 3.46 20.92 -20.41
CA ALA A 74 4.79 21.02 -20.99
C ALA A 74 5.03 22.47 -21.43
N VAL A 75 6.11 23.06 -20.93
CA VAL A 75 6.39 24.49 -21.11
C VAL A 75 7.74 24.64 -21.83
N ALA A 76 7.75 25.42 -22.91
CA ALA A 76 8.96 25.79 -23.63
C ALA A 76 9.82 26.79 -22.84
N ALA A 77 11.05 27.00 -23.28
CA ALA A 77 11.99 27.93 -22.63
C ALA A 77 11.49 29.38 -22.56
N ASP A 78 10.61 29.78 -23.48
CA ASP A 78 9.99 31.10 -23.54
C ASP A 78 8.71 31.22 -22.69
N GLY A 79 8.32 30.16 -21.97
CA GLY A 79 7.11 30.13 -21.14
C GLY A 79 5.84 29.71 -21.89
N THR A 80 5.92 29.38 -23.18
CA THR A 80 4.78 28.90 -23.97
C THR A 80 4.37 27.50 -23.54
N VAL A 81 3.09 27.28 -23.26
CA VAL A 81 2.56 25.93 -23.02
C VAL A 81 2.39 25.22 -24.36
N LEU A 82 3.10 24.11 -24.53
CA LEU A 82 3.07 23.26 -25.73
C LEU A 82 2.02 22.16 -25.66
N GLY A 83 1.50 21.87 -24.47
CA GLY A 83 0.52 20.82 -24.24
C GLY A 83 0.28 20.58 -22.76
N GLY A 84 -0.70 19.74 -22.46
CA GLY A 84 -0.97 19.34 -21.09
C GLY A 84 -1.91 18.15 -20.97
N VAL A 85 -2.01 17.64 -19.75
CA VAL A 85 -2.87 16.52 -19.38
C VAL A 85 -3.48 16.78 -18.01
N ARG A 86 -4.77 16.48 -17.88
CA ARG A 86 -5.53 16.61 -16.64
C ARG A 86 -5.65 15.26 -15.97
N MET A 87 -5.51 15.23 -14.64
CA MET A 87 -5.74 14.07 -13.80
C MET A 87 -6.60 14.48 -12.62
N ALA A 88 -7.51 13.60 -12.21
CA ALA A 88 -8.34 13.84 -11.03
C ALA A 88 -8.79 12.51 -10.40
N PRO A 89 -9.05 12.48 -9.08
CA PRO A 89 -9.77 11.38 -8.46
C PRO A 89 -11.20 11.28 -9.04
N VAL A 90 -11.68 10.06 -9.22
CA VAL A 90 -13.02 9.78 -9.78
C VAL A 90 -14.10 9.85 -8.71
N CYS A 91 -13.80 9.39 -7.50
CA CYS A 91 -14.77 9.29 -6.41
C CYS A 91 -14.66 10.47 -5.43
N SER A 92 -15.76 10.72 -4.73
CA SER A 92 -15.78 11.54 -3.51
C SER A 92 -16.39 10.69 -2.38
N PRO A 93 -15.64 10.37 -1.30
CA PRO A 93 -14.24 10.73 -1.06
C PRO A 93 -13.27 10.05 -2.05
N ASP A 94 -12.02 10.54 -2.12
CA ASP A 94 -10.96 9.88 -2.91
C ASP A 94 -10.62 8.51 -2.29
N ILE A 95 -10.82 7.45 -3.07
CA ILE A 95 -10.53 6.05 -2.72
C ILE A 95 -9.36 5.48 -3.53
N GLY A 96 -8.51 6.34 -4.10
CA GLY A 96 -7.35 5.93 -4.89
C GLY A 96 -7.69 5.53 -6.33
N TRP A 97 -8.89 5.84 -6.81
CA TRP A 97 -9.24 5.71 -8.23
C TRP A 97 -9.12 7.05 -8.93
N TRP A 98 -8.17 7.15 -9.84
CA TRP A 98 -7.84 8.36 -10.60
C TRP A 98 -8.08 8.16 -12.10
N SER A 99 -8.39 9.26 -12.79
CA SER A 99 -8.59 9.27 -14.24
C SER A 99 -7.78 10.37 -14.92
N GLY A 100 -7.11 10.01 -16.01
CA GLY A 100 -6.43 10.91 -16.93
C GLY A 100 -7.36 11.33 -18.06
N SER A 101 -7.45 12.62 -18.33
CA SER A 101 -8.32 13.19 -19.36
C SER A 101 -7.74 14.45 -20.00
N ARG A 102 -8.39 14.90 -21.09
CA ARG A 102 -8.10 16.18 -21.76
C ARG A 102 -6.62 16.35 -22.15
N LEU A 103 -5.93 15.27 -22.53
CA LEU A 103 -4.58 15.36 -23.05
C LEU A 103 -4.58 16.09 -24.40
N VAL A 104 -3.87 17.20 -24.49
CA VAL A 104 -3.73 17.99 -25.71
C VAL A 104 -2.27 18.38 -25.94
N ALA A 105 -1.86 18.37 -27.20
CA ALA A 105 -0.57 18.85 -27.64
C ALA A 105 -0.77 19.84 -28.79
N ASP A 106 -0.03 20.94 -28.75
CA ASP A 106 0.06 21.93 -29.81
C ASP A 106 0.46 21.23 -31.12
N PRO A 107 -0.27 21.46 -32.23
CA PRO A 107 0.04 20.87 -33.53
C PRO A 107 1.51 21.02 -33.96
N ALA A 108 2.14 22.18 -33.71
CA ALA A 108 3.53 22.44 -34.07
C ALA A 108 4.52 21.64 -33.20
N ALA A 109 4.11 21.21 -32.00
CA ALA A 109 4.90 20.39 -31.08
C ALA A 109 4.58 18.89 -31.15
N ARG A 110 3.54 18.46 -31.90
CA ARG A 110 3.12 17.04 -32.03
C ARG A 110 4.24 16.12 -32.55
N ALA A 111 5.20 16.65 -33.32
CA ALA A 111 6.29 15.89 -33.91
C ALA A 111 7.45 15.53 -32.94
N ALA A 112 7.44 16.04 -31.70
CA ALA A 112 8.57 15.93 -30.77
C ALA A 112 8.37 14.93 -29.61
N GLY A 113 7.46 13.96 -29.71
CA GLY A 113 7.23 12.96 -28.64
C GLY A 113 6.56 13.53 -27.38
N LEU A 114 5.96 14.73 -27.48
CA LEU A 114 5.34 15.43 -26.37
C LEU A 114 4.19 14.66 -25.71
N GLY A 115 3.30 14.05 -26.51
CA GLY A 115 2.19 13.23 -26.00
C GLY A 115 2.66 12.10 -25.08
N PRO A 116 3.55 11.21 -25.55
CA PRO A 116 4.19 10.20 -24.72
C PRO A 116 4.85 10.74 -23.44
N ALA A 117 5.54 11.88 -23.51
CA ALA A 117 6.17 12.49 -22.34
C ALA A 117 5.14 12.94 -21.28
N LEU A 118 4.04 13.58 -21.71
CA LEU A 118 2.93 13.97 -20.83
C LEU A 118 2.25 12.76 -20.20
N ILE A 119 2.04 11.68 -20.97
CA ILE A 119 1.45 10.43 -20.44
C ILE A 119 2.35 9.82 -19.36
N ARG A 120 3.65 9.71 -19.62
CA ARG A 120 4.60 9.19 -18.61
C ARG A 120 4.65 10.05 -17.36
N ALA A 121 4.65 11.38 -17.52
CA ALA A 121 4.61 12.30 -16.39
C ALA A 121 3.31 12.17 -15.58
N ALA A 122 2.17 11.97 -16.25
CA ALA A 122 0.89 11.72 -15.59
C ALA A 122 0.90 10.41 -14.78
N CYS A 123 1.41 9.32 -15.38
CA CYS A 123 1.53 8.03 -14.68
C CYS A 123 2.41 8.16 -13.43
N ALA A 124 3.59 8.78 -13.55
CA ALA A 124 4.50 8.99 -12.43
C ALA A 124 3.89 9.87 -11.33
N HIS A 125 3.12 10.90 -11.70
CA HIS A 125 2.43 11.76 -10.74
C HIS A 125 1.36 10.98 -9.95
N VAL A 126 0.54 10.19 -10.64
CA VAL A 126 -0.55 9.41 -10.05
C VAL A 126 -0.01 8.28 -9.16
N GLU A 127 1.09 7.64 -9.56
CA GLU A 127 1.82 6.70 -8.71
C GLU A 127 2.33 7.38 -7.43
N SER A 128 2.92 8.57 -7.56
CA SER A 128 3.44 9.33 -6.42
C SER A 128 2.33 9.84 -5.49
N ALA A 129 1.15 10.12 -6.03
CA ALA A 129 -0.05 10.46 -5.27
C ALA A 129 -0.64 9.24 -4.52
N GLY A 130 -0.14 8.02 -4.81
CA GLY A 130 -0.59 6.80 -4.16
C GLY A 130 -1.96 6.34 -4.65
N ALA A 131 -2.25 6.49 -5.95
CA ALA A 131 -3.43 5.84 -6.53
C ALA A 131 -3.26 4.31 -6.56
N LEU A 132 -4.40 3.63 -6.56
CA LEU A 132 -4.52 2.17 -6.65
C LEU A 132 -5.18 1.73 -7.98
N ARG A 133 -5.87 2.65 -8.66
CA ARG A 133 -6.45 2.45 -9.99
C ARG A 133 -6.29 3.73 -10.81
N PHE A 134 -5.67 3.63 -11.98
CA PHE A 134 -5.51 4.75 -12.90
C PHE A 134 -5.96 4.41 -14.31
N GLU A 135 -6.90 5.20 -14.82
CA GLU A 135 -7.55 4.93 -16.10
C GLU A 135 -7.61 6.18 -16.98
N ALA A 136 -7.84 5.98 -18.27
CA ALA A 136 -8.09 7.05 -19.22
C ALA A 136 -9.08 6.58 -20.29
N THR A 137 -9.93 7.50 -20.75
CA THR A 137 -10.72 7.29 -21.98
C THR A 137 -9.95 7.87 -23.16
N VAL A 138 -9.49 6.99 -24.05
CA VAL A 138 -8.55 7.34 -25.12
C VAL A 138 -9.26 7.21 -26.47
N GLN A 139 -9.20 8.23 -27.33
CA GLN A 139 -9.74 8.10 -28.69
C GLN A 139 -9.12 6.89 -29.39
N ARG A 140 -9.94 6.09 -30.07
CA ARG A 140 -9.51 4.78 -30.63
C ARG A 140 -8.21 4.85 -31.44
N ARG A 141 -7.99 5.95 -32.17
CA ARG A 141 -6.76 6.19 -32.97
C ARG A 141 -5.47 6.28 -32.15
N TYR A 142 -5.53 6.66 -30.87
CA TYR A 142 -4.36 6.78 -29.99
C TYR A 142 -4.13 5.54 -29.12
N ALA A 143 -5.05 4.57 -29.12
CA ALA A 143 -4.91 3.36 -28.31
C ALA A 143 -3.59 2.58 -28.58
N PRO A 144 -3.08 2.44 -29.82
CA PRO A 144 -1.79 1.79 -30.06
C PRO A 144 -0.60 2.48 -29.37
N MET A 145 -0.61 3.82 -29.29
CA MET A 145 0.43 4.59 -28.59
C MET A 145 0.39 4.28 -27.08
N PHE A 146 -0.80 4.26 -26.48
CA PHE A 146 -0.96 3.91 -25.07
C PHE A 146 -0.51 2.48 -24.78
N VAL A 147 -0.84 1.51 -25.65
CA VAL A 147 -0.34 0.13 -25.54
C VAL A 147 1.19 0.10 -25.58
N GLY A 148 1.82 0.83 -26.53
CA GLY A 148 3.27 0.94 -26.60
C GLY A 148 3.94 1.62 -25.39
N LEU A 149 3.16 2.32 -24.55
CA LEU A 149 3.62 2.90 -23.29
C LEU A 149 3.40 1.98 -22.08
N GLY A 150 2.72 0.85 -22.23
CA GLY A 150 2.43 -0.11 -21.16
C GLY A 150 0.98 -0.10 -20.64
N TRP A 151 0.07 0.66 -21.28
CA TRP A 151 -1.34 0.65 -20.90
C TRP A 151 -2.08 -0.55 -21.49
N THR A 152 -3.09 -1.03 -20.77
CA THR A 152 -3.94 -2.15 -21.19
C THR A 152 -5.34 -1.68 -21.58
N ARG A 153 -6.00 -2.38 -22.52
CA ARG A 153 -7.36 -2.06 -22.97
C ARG A 153 -8.38 -2.79 -22.09
N HIS A 154 -9.43 -2.09 -21.64
CA HIS A 154 -10.45 -2.63 -20.74
C HIS A 154 -11.89 -2.56 -21.28
N GLY A 155 -12.10 -1.88 -22.41
CA GLY A 155 -13.42 -1.82 -23.04
C GLY A 155 -13.53 -0.71 -24.05
N GLU A 156 -14.62 -0.70 -24.80
CA GLU A 156 -14.98 0.41 -25.68
C GLU A 156 -15.95 1.36 -24.97
N CYS A 157 -15.87 2.64 -25.28
CA CYS A 157 -16.82 3.63 -24.81
C CYS A 157 -16.99 4.75 -25.83
N ALA A 158 -17.88 5.69 -25.55
CA ALA A 158 -18.00 6.93 -26.32
C ALA A 158 -17.82 8.13 -25.41
N VAL A 159 -17.06 9.12 -25.87
CA VAL A 159 -16.94 10.43 -25.21
C VAL A 159 -17.34 11.49 -26.23
N ALA A 160 -18.35 12.27 -25.88
CA ALA A 160 -18.92 13.30 -26.73
C ALA A 160 -19.27 12.78 -28.15
N GLY A 161 -19.97 11.64 -28.20
CA GLY A 161 -20.39 10.98 -29.44
C GLY A 161 -19.26 10.33 -30.26
N ARG A 162 -18.01 10.34 -29.79
CA ARG A 162 -16.87 9.76 -30.51
C ARG A 162 -16.40 8.44 -29.91
N PRO A 163 -16.00 7.44 -30.73
CA PRO A 163 -15.44 6.18 -30.25
C PRO A 163 -14.14 6.35 -29.46
N HIS A 164 -14.11 5.80 -28.26
CA HIS A 164 -12.99 5.75 -27.34
C HIS A 164 -12.77 4.32 -26.83
N VAL A 165 -11.63 4.12 -26.20
CA VAL A 165 -11.24 2.89 -25.51
C VAL A 165 -10.93 3.27 -24.07
N VAL A 166 -11.50 2.52 -23.12
CA VAL A 166 -11.10 2.60 -21.71
C VAL A 166 -9.75 1.89 -21.60
N MET A 167 -8.75 2.61 -21.12
CA MET A 167 -7.40 2.10 -20.93
C MET A 167 -6.99 2.24 -19.47
N ARG A 168 -6.21 1.28 -18.96
CA ARG A 168 -5.72 1.26 -17.58
C ARG A 168 -4.21 1.20 -17.52
N TRP A 169 -3.64 1.96 -16.61
CA TRP A 169 -2.23 1.91 -16.26
C TRP A 169 -2.03 0.86 -15.15
N PRO A 170 -1.09 -0.09 -15.31
CA PRO A 170 -0.80 -1.05 -14.25
C PRO A 170 -0.19 -0.33 -13.04
N LEU A 171 -0.84 -0.47 -11.90
CA LEU A 171 -0.35 -0.02 -10.60
C LEU A 171 -0.26 -1.23 -9.68
N ASP A 172 0.88 -1.39 -9.02
CA ASP A 172 1.19 -2.55 -8.18
C ASP A 172 1.75 -2.21 -6.79
N PRO A 173 1.35 -1.10 -6.12
CA PRO A 173 1.96 -0.70 -4.84
C PRO A 173 1.82 -1.78 -3.76
N VAL A 174 0.67 -2.47 -3.69
CA VAL A 174 0.44 -3.56 -2.74
C VAL A 174 1.39 -4.74 -3.02
N ALA A 175 1.50 -5.17 -4.27
CA ALA A 175 2.41 -6.25 -4.68
C ALA A 175 3.88 -5.92 -4.38
N ARG A 176 4.31 -4.67 -4.61
CA ARG A 176 5.68 -4.25 -4.28
C ARG A 176 5.96 -4.31 -2.78
N VAL A 177 5.02 -3.89 -1.93
CA VAL A 177 5.20 -3.99 -0.47
C VAL A 177 5.22 -5.44 -0.01
N ALA A 178 4.31 -6.28 -0.49
CA ALA A 178 4.28 -7.70 -0.17
C ALA A 178 5.57 -8.42 -0.61
N ALA A 179 6.05 -8.18 -1.83
CA ALA A 179 7.29 -8.75 -2.34
C ALA A 179 8.52 -8.34 -1.51
N ALA A 180 8.57 -7.07 -1.09
CA ALA A 180 9.67 -6.54 -0.30
C ALA A 180 9.69 -7.04 1.16
N THR A 181 8.58 -7.56 1.67
CA THR A 181 8.43 -7.84 3.12
C THR A 181 8.07 -9.29 3.45
N LYS A 182 7.38 -10.03 2.56
CA LYS A 182 6.77 -11.32 2.90
C LYS A 182 6.98 -12.42 1.84
N SER A 183 7.05 -12.11 0.54
CA SER A 183 6.98 -13.16 -0.50
C SER A 183 8.18 -14.10 -0.60
N PHE A 184 9.28 -13.82 0.09
CA PHE A 184 10.45 -14.70 0.18
C PHE A 184 10.38 -15.69 1.35
N LEU A 185 9.39 -15.56 2.26
CA LEU A 185 9.37 -16.31 3.53
C LEU A 185 9.21 -17.82 3.31
N GLY A 186 8.31 -18.24 2.42
CA GLY A 186 8.04 -19.65 2.17
C GLY A 186 9.25 -20.43 1.68
N GLU A 187 10.09 -19.80 0.85
CA GLU A 187 11.35 -20.37 0.39
C GLU A 187 12.41 -20.34 1.50
N ALA A 188 12.63 -19.16 2.10
CA ALA A 188 13.67 -18.96 3.11
C ALA A 188 13.48 -19.81 4.37
N LEU A 189 12.23 -20.02 4.79
CA LEU A 189 11.87 -20.79 5.97
C LEU A 189 11.61 -22.28 5.66
N GLY A 190 11.73 -22.70 4.39
CA GLY A 190 11.52 -24.08 3.94
C GLY A 190 12.24 -25.15 4.79
N PRO A 191 13.51 -24.95 5.21
CA PRO A 191 14.22 -25.92 6.06
C PRO A 191 13.54 -26.19 7.40
N LEU A 192 12.80 -25.22 7.97
CA LEU A 192 12.10 -25.40 9.25
C LEU A 192 10.93 -26.38 9.14
N ARG A 193 10.33 -26.53 7.94
CA ARG A 193 9.25 -27.51 7.70
C ARG A 193 9.69 -28.96 7.82
N ALA A 194 10.99 -29.24 7.73
CA ALA A 194 11.52 -30.60 7.92
C ALA A 194 11.45 -31.07 9.38
N VAL A 195 11.29 -30.14 10.32
CA VAL A 195 11.15 -30.44 11.75
C VAL A 195 9.66 -30.57 12.09
N PRO A 196 9.23 -31.63 12.79
CA PRO A 196 7.85 -31.76 13.25
C PRO A 196 7.38 -30.52 14.03
N ASN A 197 6.22 -29.97 13.67
CA ASN A 197 5.66 -28.71 14.19
C ASN A 197 6.53 -27.46 13.95
N GLY A 198 7.48 -27.53 13.01
CA GLY A 198 8.22 -26.36 12.56
C GLY A 198 7.29 -25.35 11.91
N LEU A 199 7.49 -24.07 12.22
CA LEU A 199 6.63 -22.94 11.83
C LEU A 199 5.24 -22.89 12.48
N GLY A 200 4.96 -23.81 13.42
CA GLY A 200 3.70 -23.86 14.16
C GLY A 200 2.99 -25.23 14.03
N PRO A 201 2.08 -25.56 14.95
CA PRO A 201 1.18 -26.70 14.78
C PRO A 201 0.17 -26.44 13.65
N PRO A 202 -0.51 -27.50 13.12
CA PRO A 202 -1.58 -27.34 12.14
C PRO A 202 -2.65 -26.35 12.60
N GLY A 203 -3.07 -25.47 11.68
CA GLY A 203 -3.95 -24.33 11.92
C GLY A 203 -3.24 -23.03 12.29
N PHE A 204 -1.94 -23.09 12.60
CA PHE A 204 -1.13 -21.95 13.06
C PHE A 204 0.21 -21.83 12.31
N VAL A 205 0.37 -22.50 11.16
CA VAL A 205 1.61 -22.40 10.38
C VAL A 205 1.80 -20.98 9.85
N GLY A 206 2.89 -20.31 10.28
CA GLY A 206 3.21 -18.96 9.83
C GLY A 206 2.26 -17.86 10.35
N ASP A 207 1.53 -18.16 11.41
CA ASP A 207 0.59 -17.25 12.08
C ASP A 207 1.33 -16.13 12.85
N ASP A 208 0.58 -15.18 13.42
CA ASP A 208 1.15 -14.03 14.16
C ASP A 208 1.85 -14.46 15.45
N GLY A 209 1.37 -15.53 16.07
CA GLY A 209 2.01 -16.19 17.20
C GLY A 209 1.88 -17.70 17.11
N VAL A 210 2.54 -18.40 18.04
CA VAL A 210 2.51 -19.86 18.10
C VAL A 210 2.00 -20.33 19.45
N PRO A 211 0.98 -21.21 19.50
CA PRO A 211 0.64 -21.95 20.71
C PRO A 211 1.81 -22.85 21.11
N VAL A 212 2.35 -22.61 22.31
CA VAL A 212 3.46 -23.40 22.86
C VAL A 212 2.93 -24.77 23.30
N PRO A 213 3.54 -25.89 22.86
CA PRO A 213 3.06 -27.21 23.22
C PRO A 213 2.98 -27.46 24.74
N GLY A 214 1.92 -28.12 25.18
CA GLY A 214 1.78 -28.59 26.57
C GLY A 214 1.22 -27.56 27.56
N GLY A 215 0.68 -26.43 27.10
CA GLY A 215 0.05 -25.43 27.96
C GLY A 215 -0.87 -24.47 27.21
N ASP A 216 -1.21 -23.36 27.86
CA ASP A 216 -2.05 -22.27 27.34
C ASP A 216 -1.22 -21.06 26.89
N MET A 217 0.09 -21.23 26.73
CA MET A 217 1.00 -20.15 26.39
C MET A 217 1.03 -19.93 24.87
N VAL A 218 1.06 -18.67 24.47
CA VAL A 218 1.30 -18.24 23.09
C VAL A 218 2.58 -17.41 23.07
N ALA A 219 3.45 -17.65 22.09
CA ALA A 219 4.66 -16.87 21.89
C ALA A 219 4.60 -16.12 20.56
N ALA A 220 4.99 -14.85 20.56
CA ALA A 220 5.22 -14.04 19.38
C ALA A 220 6.64 -13.48 19.43
N CYS A 221 7.27 -13.26 18.28
CA CYS A 221 8.63 -12.75 18.22
C CYS A 221 8.84 -11.92 16.97
N ASP A 222 9.38 -10.72 17.16
CA ASP A 222 9.53 -9.76 16.08
C ASP A 222 10.86 -9.01 16.17
N ALA A 223 11.47 -8.79 15.01
CA ALA A 223 12.71 -8.03 14.86
C ALA A 223 12.44 -6.67 14.23
N ILE A 224 13.04 -5.62 14.79
CA ILE A 224 12.89 -4.26 14.27
C ILE A 224 14.01 -3.96 13.28
N ILE A 225 13.62 -3.40 12.12
CA ILE A 225 14.56 -3.07 11.05
C ILE A 225 15.69 -2.14 11.57
N PRO A 226 16.98 -2.46 11.31
CA PRO A 226 18.10 -1.71 11.88
C PRO A 226 18.05 -0.20 11.58
N SER A 227 17.64 0.17 10.37
CA SER A 227 17.54 1.58 9.95
C SER A 227 16.56 2.40 10.80
N MET A 228 15.53 1.76 11.37
CA MET A 228 14.62 2.40 12.32
C MET A 228 15.24 2.50 13.71
N VAL A 229 15.92 1.44 14.18
CA VAL A 229 16.66 1.45 15.45
C VAL A 229 17.70 2.57 15.49
N GLU A 230 18.38 2.82 14.38
CA GLU A 230 19.38 3.89 14.26
C GLU A 230 18.75 5.28 14.16
N ARG A 231 17.75 5.45 13.27
CA ARG A 231 17.15 6.76 12.98
C ARG A 231 16.22 7.27 14.08
N ASP A 232 15.41 6.40 14.66
CA ASP A 232 14.41 6.73 15.69
C ASP A 232 14.39 5.65 16.80
N PRO A 233 15.47 5.53 17.60
CA PRO A 233 15.63 4.45 18.59
C PRO A 233 14.53 4.39 19.66
N GLU A 234 14.01 5.54 20.13
CA GLU A 234 12.92 5.52 21.11
C GLU A 234 11.63 4.98 20.48
N TRP A 235 11.39 5.29 19.20
CA TRP A 235 10.27 4.72 18.46
C TRP A 235 10.47 3.24 18.13
N ALA A 236 11.69 2.85 17.77
CA ALA A 236 12.03 1.44 17.58
C ALA A 236 11.74 0.63 18.84
N GLY A 237 12.12 1.16 20.02
CA GLY A 237 11.77 0.58 21.31
C GLY A 237 10.26 0.47 21.51
N TRP A 238 9.50 1.53 21.22
CA TRP A 238 8.03 1.49 21.31
C TRP A 238 7.42 0.43 20.37
N CYS A 239 7.81 0.45 19.10
CA CYS A 239 7.31 -0.47 18.08
C CYS A 239 7.66 -1.92 18.39
N SER A 240 8.83 -2.21 18.96
CA SER A 240 9.21 -3.57 19.34
C SER A 240 8.24 -4.23 20.32
N VAL A 241 7.64 -3.43 21.21
CA VAL A 241 6.58 -3.90 22.11
C VAL A 241 5.25 -3.95 21.37
N LEU A 242 4.88 -2.88 20.65
CA LEU A 242 3.61 -2.77 19.93
C LEU A 242 3.34 -3.95 18.99
N VAL A 243 4.29 -4.31 18.12
CA VAL A 243 4.09 -5.34 17.09
C VAL A 243 3.85 -6.71 17.74
N ASN A 244 4.67 -7.08 18.72
CA ASN A 244 4.50 -8.33 19.46
C ASN A 244 3.19 -8.39 20.27
N LEU A 245 2.72 -7.26 20.79
CA LEU A 245 1.43 -7.22 21.49
C LEU A 245 0.25 -7.29 20.53
N ASN A 246 0.37 -6.72 19.33
CA ASN A 246 -0.61 -6.92 18.27
C ASN A 246 -0.69 -8.40 17.87
N ASP A 247 0.45 -9.07 17.72
CA ASP A 247 0.48 -10.51 17.41
C ASP A 247 -0.24 -11.36 18.46
N LEU A 248 0.06 -11.14 19.75
CA LEU A 248 -0.66 -11.83 20.83
C LEU A 248 -2.16 -11.50 20.81
N SER A 249 -2.51 -10.25 20.50
CA SER A 249 -3.91 -9.83 20.38
C SER A 249 -4.62 -10.54 19.23
N ALA A 250 -3.98 -10.71 18.07
CA ALA A 250 -4.52 -11.45 16.93
C ALA A 250 -4.78 -12.92 17.27
N MET A 251 -3.96 -13.52 18.12
CA MET A 251 -4.14 -14.88 18.64
C MET A 251 -5.23 -14.98 19.74
N GLY A 252 -5.82 -13.85 20.15
CA GLY A 252 -6.74 -13.79 21.30
C GLY A 252 -6.06 -14.07 22.64
N ALA A 253 -4.74 -13.87 22.74
CA ALA A 253 -3.95 -14.14 23.92
C ALA A 253 -3.81 -12.88 24.80
N THR A 254 -3.92 -13.06 26.11
CA THR A 254 -3.63 -11.98 27.08
C THR A 254 -2.12 -11.90 27.31
N PRO A 255 -1.46 -10.75 27.10
CA PRO A 255 -0.04 -10.60 27.34
C PRO A 255 0.34 -10.83 28.81
N THR A 256 1.46 -11.52 29.03
CA THR A 256 1.98 -11.83 30.38
C THR A 256 3.38 -11.27 30.62
N GLY A 257 4.19 -11.15 29.57
CA GLY A 257 5.50 -10.54 29.68
C GLY A 257 6.28 -10.53 28.37
N LEU A 258 7.40 -9.82 28.38
CA LEU A 258 8.28 -9.60 27.23
C LEU A 258 9.71 -10.02 27.56
N LEU A 259 10.44 -10.51 26.55
CA LEU A 259 11.88 -10.68 26.58
C LEU A 259 12.49 -9.79 25.49
N ASP A 260 13.56 -9.05 25.82
CA ASP A 260 14.23 -8.19 24.84
C ASP A 260 15.65 -8.68 24.48
N ALA A 261 16.06 -8.44 23.24
CA ALA A 261 17.43 -8.65 22.77
C ALA A 261 17.90 -7.40 22.03
N VAL A 262 18.80 -6.63 22.65
CA VAL A 262 19.25 -5.33 22.16
C VAL A 262 20.76 -5.30 21.93
N GLY A 263 21.15 -4.89 20.73
CA GLY A 263 22.51 -4.55 20.33
C GLY A 263 22.60 -3.06 20.02
N ALA A 264 23.65 -2.39 20.51
CA ALA A 264 23.84 -0.98 20.24
C ALA A 264 25.33 -0.59 20.12
N PRO A 265 25.68 0.37 19.23
CA PRO A 265 27.06 0.77 19.02
C PRO A 265 27.60 1.63 20.16
N ASN A 266 26.72 2.30 20.91
CA ASN A 266 27.08 3.14 22.04
C ASN A 266 25.94 3.23 23.06
N ARG A 267 26.28 3.70 24.26
CA ARG A 267 25.35 3.75 25.41
C ARG A 267 24.19 4.71 25.16
N SER A 268 24.40 5.76 24.36
CA SER A 268 23.36 6.75 24.05
C SER A 268 22.22 6.12 23.24
N LEU A 269 22.55 5.38 22.17
CA LEU A 269 21.55 4.67 21.37
C LEU A 269 20.82 3.61 22.21
N LEU A 270 21.57 2.79 22.96
CA LEU A 270 21.00 1.79 23.88
C LEU A 270 19.99 2.41 24.85
N THR A 271 20.36 3.53 25.50
CA THR A 271 19.50 4.21 26.47
C THR A 271 18.20 4.68 25.83
N ARG A 272 18.25 5.18 24.58
CA ARG A 272 17.06 5.61 23.84
C ARG A 272 16.16 4.42 23.46
N ILE A 273 16.75 3.32 23.00
CA ILE A 273 16.00 2.08 22.70
C ILE A 273 15.26 1.60 23.95
N VAL A 274 15.99 1.40 25.06
CA VAL A 274 15.43 0.91 26.32
C VAL A 274 14.36 1.85 26.86
N ARG A 275 14.53 3.18 26.71
CA ARG A 275 13.48 4.14 27.09
C ARG A 275 12.20 3.95 26.29
N GLY A 276 12.30 3.67 24.99
CA GLY A 276 11.16 3.34 24.13
C GLY A 276 10.44 2.08 24.60
N VAL A 277 11.19 1.01 24.84
CA VAL A 277 10.66 -0.27 25.35
C VAL A 277 9.97 -0.06 26.69
N ALA A 278 10.61 0.63 27.64
CA ALA A 278 10.06 0.88 28.98
C ALA A 278 8.75 1.69 28.92
N ARG A 279 8.68 2.71 28.06
CA ARG A 279 7.46 3.52 27.88
C ARG A 279 6.31 2.70 27.32
N ALA A 280 6.57 1.87 26.31
CA ALA A 280 5.54 0.99 25.75
C ALA A 280 5.11 -0.09 26.74
N SER A 281 6.07 -0.75 27.40
CA SER A 281 5.80 -1.73 28.47
C SER A 281 4.89 -1.14 29.56
N GLN A 282 5.14 0.10 30.00
CA GLN A 282 4.30 0.80 30.97
C GLN A 282 2.90 1.12 30.41
N ALA A 283 2.81 1.62 29.18
CA ALA A 283 1.54 1.96 28.55
C ALA A 283 0.63 0.74 28.36
N TRP A 284 1.21 -0.38 27.92
CA TRP A 284 0.53 -1.65 27.69
C TRP A 284 0.42 -2.54 28.93
N ARG A 285 0.93 -2.09 30.10
CA ARG A 285 0.93 -2.83 31.36
C ARG A 285 1.51 -4.25 31.25
N THR A 286 2.47 -4.44 30.36
CA THR A 286 3.11 -5.74 30.11
C THR A 286 4.58 -5.66 30.49
N PRO A 287 5.04 -6.37 31.53
CA PRO A 287 6.40 -6.23 32.05
C PRO A 287 7.44 -6.84 31.10
N VAL A 288 8.62 -6.21 31.02
CA VAL A 288 9.82 -6.85 30.49
C VAL A 288 10.40 -7.75 31.57
N LEU A 289 10.36 -9.06 31.35
CA LEU A 289 10.77 -10.09 32.31
C LEU A 289 12.28 -10.27 32.37
N GLY A 290 12.97 -9.95 31.28
CA GLY A 290 14.41 -10.10 31.13
C GLY A 290 14.82 -9.99 29.67
N GLY A 291 16.07 -10.34 29.37
CA GLY A 291 16.59 -10.23 28.02
C GLY A 291 18.11 -10.29 27.93
N HIS A 292 18.64 -9.78 26.81
CA HIS A 292 20.06 -9.71 26.52
C HIS A 292 20.43 -8.32 25.98
N THR A 293 21.57 -7.79 26.44
CA THR A 293 22.09 -6.49 26.01
C THR A 293 23.55 -6.61 25.60
N GLN A 294 23.88 -6.14 24.39
CA GLN A 294 25.24 -6.09 23.88
C GLN A 294 25.62 -4.67 23.43
N LEU A 295 26.74 -4.17 23.93
CA LEU A 295 27.26 -2.83 23.65
C LEU A 295 28.50 -2.92 22.74
N GLY A 296 28.65 -1.95 21.83
CA GLY A 296 29.78 -1.88 20.89
C GLY A 296 29.56 -2.70 19.62
N VAL A 297 28.31 -3.02 19.29
CA VAL A 297 27.90 -3.77 18.08
C VAL A 297 26.95 -2.95 17.21
N PRO A 298 26.70 -3.33 15.94
CA PRO A 298 25.66 -2.69 15.13
C PRO A 298 24.30 -2.66 15.84
N ALA A 299 23.47 -1.68 15.50
CA ALA A 299 22.16 -1.53 16.11
C ALA A 299 21.24 -2.71 15.74
N SER A 300 20.69 -3.40 16.73
CA SER A 300 19.74 -4.50 16.56
C SER A 300 18.75 -4.53 17.70
N LEU A 301 17.49 -4.85 17.41
CA LEU A 301 16.45 -4.97 18.42
C LEU A 301 15.48 -6.07 18.00
N ALA A 302 15.28 -7.04 18.87
CA ALA A 302 14.21 -8.02 18.78
C ALA A 302 13.51 -8.13 20.15
N VAL A 303 12.21 -8.37 20.13
CA VAL A 303 11.42 -8.63 21.33
C VAL A 303 10.60 -9.90 21.09
N THR A 304 10.47 -10.70 22.14
CA THR A 304 9.58 -11.86 22.20
C THR A 304 8.51 -11.58 23.23
N ALA A 305 7.23 -11.70 22.86
CA ALA A 305 6.13 -11.61 23.81
C ALA A 305 5.57 -12.98 24.16
N LEU A 306 5.18 -13.13 25.42
CA LEU A 306 4.51 -14.31 25.95
C LEU A 306 3.10 -13.91 26.39
N GLY A 307 2.11 -14.61 25.87
CA GLY A 307 0.70 -14.45 26.23
C GLY A 307 0.09 -15.76 26.70
N ARG A 308 -1.14 -15.70 27.22
CA ARG A 308 -1.93 -16.88 27.59
C ARG A 308 -3.34 -16.83 27.02
N THR A 309 -3.78 -17.97 26.50
CA THR A 309 -5.18 -18.26 26.14
C THR A 309 -5.37 -19.78 26.07
N ALA A 310 -6.50 -20.27 26.57
CA ALA A 310 -6.87 -21.67 26.45
C ALA A 310 -7.39 -22.04 25.05
N ASP A 311 -7.75 -21.04 24.25
CA ASP A 311 -8.38 -21.19 22.94
C ASP A 311 -7.80 -20.11 22.02
N PRO A 312 -6.64 -20.35 21.38
CA PRO A 312 -6.04 -19.41 20.46
C PRO A 312 -6.84 -19.30 19.16
N VAL A 313 -7.00 -18.07 18.64
CA VAL A 313 -7.66 -17.84 17.34
C VAL A 313 -6.64 -18.04 16.22
N PRO A 314 -6.90 -18.93 15.24
CA PRO A 314 -5.97 -19.19 14.13
C PRO A 314 -6.13 -18.17 12.99
N ALA A 315 -5.10 -17.95 12.17
CA ALA A 315 -5.22 -17.25 10.90
C ALA A 315 -5.89 -18.09 9.79
N GLY A 316 -5.94 -19.42 9.94
CA GLY A 316 -6.46 -20.36 8.93
C GLY A 316 -7.87 -20.91 9.15
N GLY A 317 -8.65 -20.35 10.08
CA GLY A 317 -9.93 -20.95 10.50
C GLY A 317 -11.19 -20.56 9.69
N ALA A 318 -11.08 -19.69 8.68
CA ALA A 318 -12.21 -19.17 7.92
C ALA A 318 -12.33 -19.81 6.51
N ALA A 319 -13.49 -19.64 5.87
CA ALA A 319 -13.82 -20.24 4.58
C ALA A 319 -14.30 -19.21 3.54
N ALA A 320 -14.30 -19.61 2.27
CA ALA A 320 -14.85 -18.76 1.20
C ALA A 320 -16.34 -18.45 1.45
N GLY A 321 -16.70 -17.17 1.34
CA GLY A 321 -18.03 -16.65 1.68
C GLY A 321 -18.08 -15.95 3.04
N ASP A 322 -17.12 -16.21 3.93
CA ASP A 322 -17.02 -15.49 5.21
C ASP A 322 -16.74 -14.01 4.98
N VAL A 323 -17.35 -13.17 5.81
CA VAL A 323 -17.14 -11.73 5.79
C VAL A 323 -15.73 -11.39 6.28
N LEU A 324 -15.11 -10.37 5.66
CA LEU A 324 -13.83 -9.81 6.08
C LEU A 324 -14.09 -8.47 6.79
N ARG A 325 -13.61 -8.35 8.02
CA ARG A 325 -13.71 -7.11 8.82
C ARG A 325 -12.33 -6.54 9.09
N LEU A 326 -12.23 -5.22 8.98
CA LEU A 326 -11.08 -4.44 9.44
C LEU A 326 -11.45 -3.72 10.74
N ILE A 327 -10.65 -3.95 11.76
CA ILE A 327 -10.65 -3.21 13.01
C ILE A 327 -9.38 -2.39 13.03
N VAL A 328 -9.47 -1.07 13.07
CA VAL A 328 -8.29 -0.22 12.94
C VAL A 328 -8.47 1.07 13.73
N ASP A 329 -7.39 1.49 14.39
CA ASP A 329 -7.40 2.75 15.12
C ASP A 329 -7.16 3.93 14.16
N LEU A 330 -8.21 4.73 13.94
CA LEU A 330 -8.15 5.92 13.09
C LEU A 330 -7.68 7.16 13.85
N ASN A 331 -7.64 7.12 15.18
CA ASN A 331 -7.04 8.20 15.95
C ASN A 331 -5.53 8.08 15.84
N GLY A 332 -4.86 9.15 15.46
CA GLY A 332 -3.40 9.14 15.34
C GLY A 332 -2.91 10.20 14.39
N ARG A 333 -1.69 10.00 13.93
CA ARG A 333 -1.06 10.83 12.90
C ARG A 333 0.00 10.04 12.17
N TRP A 334 0.33 10.48 10.96
CA TRP A 334 1.54 10.02 10.29
C TRP A 334 2.77 10.33 11.16
N ARG A 335 3.58 9.31 11.44
CA ARG A 335 4.79 9.48 12.24
C ARG A 335 5.78 10.40 11.50
N PRO A 336 6.35 11.43 12.15
CA PRO A 336 7.33 12.31 11.52
C PRO A 336 8.50 11.52 10.92
N GLY A 337 8.78 11.73 9.62
CA GLY A 337 9.80 10.98 8.87
C GLY A 337 9.34 9.64 8.27
N TYR A 338 8.08 9.24 8.50
CA TYR A 338 7.48 8.00 8.00
C TYR A 338 6.10 8.24 7.34
N HIS A 339 5.87 9.44 6.80
CA HIS A 339 4.59 9.81 6.19
C HIS A 339 4.17 8.82 5.10
N GLY A 340 2.92 8.37 5.17
CA GLY A 340 2.36 7.35 4.27
C GLY A 340 2.86 5.92 4.50
N ARG A 341 3.68 5.67 5.54
CA ARG A 341 4.24 4.35 5.85
C ARG A 341 3.93 3.87 7.26
N GLN A 342 3.91 4.77 8.26
CA GLN A 342 3.58 4.43 9.64
C GLN A 342 2.60 5.44 10.23
N TRP A 343 1.44 4.95 10.61
CA TRP A 343 0.46 5.69 11.40
C TRP A 343 0.68 5.39 12.88
N ASP A 344 0.93 6.44 13.66
CA ASP A 344 1.09 6.33 15.11
C ASP A 344 -0.26 6.55 15.77
N SER A 345 -0.99 5.46 16.00
CA SER A 345 -2.27 5.47 16.70
C SER A 345 -2.16 5.19 18.20
N THR A 346 -1.07 4.56 18.63
CA THR A 346 -0.98 3.99 19.99
C THR A 346 -0.20 4.84 20.99
N SER A 347 0.75 5.69 20.56
CA SER A 347 1.68 6.34 21.51
C SER A 347 1.05 7.38 22.42
N THR A 348 -0.18 7.81 22.10
CA THR A 348 -0.94 8.80 22.86
C THR A 348 -2.24 8.23 23.46
N ARG A 349 -2.48 6.92 23.32
CA ARG A 349 -3.66 6.24 23.89
C ARG A 349 -3.51 6.05 25.40
N SER A 350 -4.64 5.99 26.10
CA SER A 350 -4.66 5.60 27.51
C SER A 350 -4.34 4.10 27.65
N PRO A 351 -3.77 3.66 28.78
CA PRO A 351 -3.60 2.23 29.05
C PRO A 351 -4.92 1.43 28.99
N GLU A 352 -6.04 2.04 29.36
CA GLU A 352 -7.38 1.44 29.29
C GLU A 352 -7.80 1.20 27.83
N ASP A 353 -7.64 2.19 26.95
CA ASP A 353 -7.96 2.03 25.53
C ASP A 353 -7.10 0.93 24.91
N LEU A 354 -5.79 0.92 25.20
CA LEU A 354 -4.86 -0.09 24.69
C LEU A 354 -5.25 -1.50 25.15
N ALA A 355 -5.64 -1.66 26.42
CA ALA A 355 -6.11 -2.94 26.95
C ALA A 355 -7.43 -3.40 26.31
N GLN A 356 -8.35 -2.47 26.04
CA GLN A 356 -9.61 -2.79 25.35
C GLN A 356 -9.36 -3.19 23.89
N MET A 357 -8.44 -2.51 23.20
CA MET A 357 -8.02 -2.82 21.85
C MET A 357 -7.38 -4.22 21.76
N SER A 358 -6.43 -4.56 22.64
CA SER A 358 -5.79 -5.88 22.62
C SER A 358 -6.72 -7.04 22.97
N ALA A 359 -7.74 -6.79 23.79
CA ALA A 359 -8.72 -7.82 24.17
C ALA A 359 -9.76 -8.11 23.08
N TYR A 360 -9.84 -7.30 22.01
CA TYR A 360 -10.93 -7.35 21.04
C TYR A 360 -11.12 -8.73 20.39
N VAL A 361 -10.05 -9.34 19.88
CA VAL A 361 -10.14 -10.64 19.19
C VAL A 361 -10.53 -11.76 20.17
N ALA A 362 -10.00 -11.71 21.40
CA ALA A 362 -10.35 -12.66 22.46
C ALA A 362 -11.83 -12.56 22.86
N ALA A 363 -12.41 -11.35 22.83
CA ALA A 363 -13.81 -11.09 23.15
C ALA A 363 -14.76 -11.46 21.99
N THR A 364 -14.34 -11.22 20.75
CA THR A 364 -15.20 -11.41 19.56
C THR A 364 -15.13 -12.81 18.96
N ARG A 365 -14.05 -13.57 19.21
CA ARG A 365 -13.86 -14.97 18.77
C ARG A 365 -14.19 -15.19 17.29
N PRO A 366 -13.54 -14.45 16.37
CA PRO A 366 -13.71 -14.69 14.95
C PRO A 366 -13.19 -16.08 14.55
N ARG A 367 -13.60 -16.56 13.37
CA ARG A 367 -13.08 -17.82 12.82
C ARG A 367 -11.61 -17.73 12.47
N ALA A 368 -11.19 -16.56 11.97
CA ALA A 368 -9.78 -16.27 11.76
C ALA A 368 -9.45 -14.82 12.07
N ALA A 369 -8.20 -14.56 12.48
CA ALA A 369 -7.71 -13.22 12.77
C ALA A 369 -6.25 -13.07 12.30
N LYS A 370 -5.86 -11.84 11.98
CA LYS A 370 -4.47 -11.47 11.70
C LYS A 370 -4.20 -9.99 12.02
N ASP A 371 -3.03 -9.68 12.57
CA ASP A 371 -2.54 -8.32 12.78
C ASP A 371 -2.22 -7.62 11.44
N VAL A 372 -2.48 -6.32 11.33
CA VAL A 372 -2.09 -5.54 10.14
C VAL A 372 -0.64 -5.09 10.27
N SER A 373 0.26 -5.90 9.71
CA SER A 373 1.71 -5.71 9.78
C SER A 373 2.28 -4.94 8.56
N MET A 374 3.58 -5.09 8.31
CA MET A 374 4.38 -4.37 7.29
C MET A 374 3.92 -4.60 5.84
N ALA A 375 3.07 -5.60 5.58
CA ALA A 375 2.46 -5.82 4.27
C ALA A 375 1.28 -4.85 4.00
N GLY A 376 0.88 -4.07 5.00
CA GLY A 376 -0.30 -3.21 4.97
C GLY A 376 -1.61 -3.99 5.01
N ILE A 377 -2.73 -3.28 4.91
CA ILE A 377 -4.09 -3.86 5.00
C ILE A 377 -4.29 -4.90 3.90
N ALA A 378 -4.02 -4.55 2.64
CA ALA A 378 -4.27 -5.46 1.52
C ALA A 378 -3.31 -6.66 1.52
N GLY A 379 -2.04 -6.45 1.89
CA GLY A 379 -1.06 -7.54 2.03
C GLY A 379 -1.45 -8.51 3.13
N THR A 380 -1.85 -8.00 4.29
CA THR A 380 -2.29 -8.81 5.43
C THR A 380 -3.57 -9.58 5.10
N ALA A 381 -4.53 -8.98 4.38
CA ALA A 381 -5.72 -9.69 3.92
C ALA A 381 -5.36 -10.89 3.02
N GLY A 382 -4.33 -10.73 2.18
CA GLY A 382 -3.81 -11.83 1.38
C GLY A 382 -3.09 -12.90 2.19
N MET A 383 -2.39 -12.53 3.26
CA MET A 383 -1.77 -13.50 4.19
C MET A 383 -2.84 -14.30 4.96
N LEU A 384 -3.89 -13.64 5.47
CA LEU A 384 -5.03 -14.30 6.10
C LEU A 384 -5.73 -15.25 5.13
N ALA A 385 -5.96 -14.80 3.89
CA ALA A 385 -6.57 -15.63 2.85
C ALA A 385 -5.70 -16.84 2.46
N GLU A 386 -4.38 -16.66 2.35
CA GLU A 386 -3.43 -17.75 2.10
C GLU A 386 -3.47 -18.79 3.22
N ALA A 387 -3.43 -18.36 4.48
CA ALA A 387 -3.54 -19.23 5.65
C ALA A 387 -4.86 -20.02 5.66
N CYS A 388 -5.96 -19.40 5.24
CA CYS A 388 -7.26 -20.06 5.08
C CYS A 388 -7.38 -20.92 3.80
N GLY A 389 -6.41 -20.87 2.88
CA GLY A 389 -6.47 -21.59 1.60
C GLY A 389 -7.49 -21.02 0.59
N VAL A 390 -7.79 -19.72 0.67
CA VAL A 390 -8.82 -19.02 -0.11
C VAL A 390 -8.26 -17.72 -0.71
N GLY A 391 -9.12 -16.88 -1.31
CA GLY A 391 -8.79 -15.49 -1.67
C GLY A 391 -9.55 -14.48 -0.83
N ALA A 392 -9.28 -13.20 -1.07
CA ALA A 392 -10.01 -12.09 -0.46
C ALA A 392 -10.40 -11.04 -1.50
N GLU A 393 -11.60 -10.49 -1.36
CA GLU A 393 -12.04 -9.31 -2.09
C GLU A 393 -12.33 -8.18 -1.12
N ILE A 394 -11.70 -7.02 -1.34
CA ILE A 394 -11.84 -5.81 -0.53
C ILE A 394 -12.73 -4.80 -1.27
N GLU A 395 -13.78 -4.35 -0.60
CA GLU A 395 -14.68 -3.29 -1.06
C GLU A 395 -14.06 -1.92 -0.75
N MET A 396 -13.47 -1.27 -1.75
CA MET A 396 -12.65 -0.07 -1.55
C MET A 396 -13.38 1.11 -0.90
N ALA A 397 -14.68 1.23 -1.14
CA ALA A 397 -15.50 2.28 -0.53
C ALA A 397 -15.87 2.01 0.93
N ALA A 398 -15.73 0.77 1.40
CA ALA A 398 -16.06 0.35 2.76
C ALA A 398 -14.86 0.40 3.72
N VAL A 399 -13.63 0.56 3.20
CA VAL A 399 -12.41 0.62 4.02
C VAL A 399 -12.41 1.90 4.88
N PRO A 400 -12.45 1.79 6.22
CA PRO A 400 -12.31 2.95 7.11
C PRO A 400 -10.90 3.52 7.01
N ARG A 401 -10.78 4.86 6.97
CA ARG A 401 -9.48 5.55 6.97
C ARG A 401 -9.53 6.91 7.67
N PRO A 402 -8.39 7.43 8.16
CA PRO A 402 -8.28 8.83 8.57
C PRO A 402 -8.58 9.77 7.39
N ALA A 403 -9.18 10.92 7.68
CA ALA A 403 -9.61 11.87 6.65
C ALA A 403 -8.45 12.39 5.78
N ASP A 404 -7.28 12.59 6.41
CA ASP A 404 -6.04 13.09 5.81
C ASP A 404 -5.16 11.99 5.18
N ALA A 405 -5.52 10.72 5.35
CA ALA A 405 -4.78 9.60 4.76
C ALA A 405 -5.19 9.37 3.30
N GLY A 406 -4.24 9.44 2.36
CA GLY A 406 -4.46 8.95 1.00
C GLY A 406 -4.72 7.44 0.99
N MET A 407 -5.61 6.98 0.10
CA MET A 407 -6.04 5.57 0.12
C MET A 407 -4.89 4.58 -0.15
N GLY A 408 -4.04 4.81 -1.16
CA GLY A 408 -2.92 3.91 -1.43
C GLY A 408 -1.93 3.80 -0.25
N PRO A 409 -1.43 4.91 0.30
CA PRO A 409 -0.62 4.89 1.51
C PRO A 409 -1.30 4.14 2.66
N TRP A 410 -2.59 4.39 2.91
CA TRP A 410 -3.35 3.70 3.95
C TRP A 410 -3.44 2.19 3.74
N MET A 411 -3.69 1.73 2.50
CA MET A 411 -3.75 0.30 2.18
C MET A 411 -2.40 -0.42 2.32
N THR A 412 -1.29 0.31 2.36
CA THR A 412 0.09 -0.24 2.37
C THR A 412 0.91 0.11 3.60
N CYS A 413 0.40 0.95 4.51
CA CYS A 413 1.12 1.36 5.71
C CYS A 413 0.96 0.38 6.86
N PHE A 414 1.85 0.49 7.85
CA PHE A 414 1.61 -0.04 9.18
C PHE A 414 0.70 0.94 9.96
N PRO A 415 -0.54 0.54 10.36
CA PRO A 415 -1.52 1.45 10.93
C PRO A 415 -1.34 1.70 12.44
N GLY A 416 -0.30 1.13 13.07
CA GLY A 416 -0.14 1.13 14.53
C GLY A 416 -0.93 -0.02 15.14
N PHE A 417 -2.23 0.15 15.33
CA PHE A 417 -3.14 -0.92 15.73
C PHE A 417 -4.14 -1.20 14.60
N GLY A 418 -4.13 -2.43 14.09
CA GLY A 418 -5.09 -2.92 13.12
C GLY A 418 -5.18 -4.43 13.15
N MET A 419 -6.39 -4.96 13.00
CA MET A 419 -6.71 -6.40 12.95
C MET A 419 -7.64 -6.66 11.77
N LEU A 420 -7.33 -7.69 10.99
CA LEU A 420 -8.25 -8.29 10.03
C LEU A 420 -8.84 -9.53 10.65
N THR A 421 -10.17 -9.65 10.59
CA THR A 421 -10.88 -10.83 11.11
C THR A 421 -11.83 -11.36 10.05
N ALA A 422 -12.06 -12.67 10.06
CA ALA A 422 -12.97 -13.34 9.15
C ALA A 422 -13.97 -14.25 9.87
N GLY A 423 -15.16 -14.38 9.27
CA GLY A 423 -16.25 -15.20 9.79
C GLY A 423 -17.17 -14.43 10.74
N ASP A 424 -18.01 -15.13 11.49
CA ASP A 424 -18.86 -14.51 12.51
C ASP A 424 -18.01 -13.96 13.66
N ALA A 425 -18.47 -12.88 14.28
CA ALA A 425 -17.81 -12.27 15.43
C ALA A 425 -18.87 -11.85 16.45
N ALA A 426 -18.66 -12.18 17.72
CA ALA A 426 -19.49 -11.67 18.80
C ALA A 426 -19.30 -10.14 18.92
N PRO A 427 -20.31 -9.39 19.38
CA PRO A 427 -20.16 -7.96 19.57
C PRO A 427 -19.17 -7.67 20.71
N ALA A 428 -18.29 -6.69 20.51
CA ALA A 428 -17.44 -6.14 21.55
C ALA A 428 -17.39 -4.61 21.45
N GLU A 429 -17.22 -3.96 22.59
CA GLU A 429 -17.03 -2.50 22.61
C GLU A 429 -15.60 -2.16 22.19
N LEU A 430 -15.46 -1.06 21.44
CA LEU A 430 -14.18 -0.49 21.04
C LEU A 430 -14.05 0.94 21.57
N PRO A 431 -12.83 1.41 21.88
CA PRO A 431 -12.60 2.80 22.26
C PRO A 431 -13.00 3.76 21.14
N THR A 432 -13.33 5.00 21.52
CA THR A 432 -13.61 6.08 20.56
C THR A 432 -12.48 6.22 19.55
N GLY A 433 -12.85 6.32 18.27
CA GLY A 433 -11.92 6.49 17.14
C GLY A 433 -11.31 5.19 16.60
N VAL A 434 -11.55 4.05 17.26
CA VAL A 434 -11.30 2.74 16.66
C VAL A 434 -12.50 2.35 15.80
N ALA A 435 -12.27 2.04 14.54
CA ALA A 435 -13.32 1.68 13.60
C ALA A 435 -13.33 0.16 13.37
N GLU A 436 -14.50 -0.46 13.51
CA GLU A 436 -14.78 -1.79 12.99
C GLU A 436 -15.67 -1.66 11.75
N ARG A 437 -15.25 -2.23 10.62
CA ARG A 437 -16.06 -2.25 9.39
C ARG A 437 -15.91 -3.59 8.68
N VAL A 438 -17.04 -4.14 8.23
CA VAL A 438 -17.05 -5.15 7.16
C VAL A 438 -16.56 -4.44 5.90
N CYS A 439 -15.40 -4.86 5.40
CA CYS A 439 -14.73 -4.23 4.27
C CYS A 439 -14.53 -5.19 3.10
N GLY A 440 -15.07 -6.40 3.16
CA GLY A 440 -14.89 -7.39 2.12
C GLY A 440 -15.44 -8.76 2.47
N ARG A 441 -14.98 -9.77 1.72
CA ARG A 441 -15.28 -11.18 1.97
C ARG A 441 -14.15 -12.08 1.48
N LEU A 442 -14.09 -13.29 2.01
CA LEU A 442 -13.23 -14.35 1.48
C LEU A 442 -13.86 -14.96 0.23
N THR A 443 -13.04 -15.27 -0.76
CA THR A 443 -13.45 -15.75 -2.10
C THR A 443 -12.82 -17.10 -2.41
N ARG A 444 -13.33 -17.81 -3.41
CA ARG A 444 -12.73 -19.10 -3.83
C ARG A 444 -11.46 -18.92 -4.66
N GLU A 445 -11.34 -17.82 -5.39
CA GLU A 445 -10.20 -17.54 -6.25
C GLU A 445 -9.05 -16.97 -5.43
N PRO A 446 -7.91 -17.67 -5.31
CA PRO A 446 -6.80 -17.22 -4.47
C PRO A 446 -6.20 -15.87 -4.90
N GLY A 447 -5.66 -15.13 -3.94
CA GLY A 447 -5.11 -13.79 -4.12
C GLY A 447 -6.00 -12.71 -3.50
N VAL A 448 -5.69 -11.44 -3.79
CA VAL A 448 -6.45 -10.29 -3.29
C VAL A 448 -6.96 -9.45 -4.45
N SER A 449 -8.26 -9.24 -4.49
CA SER A 449 -8.93 -8.35 -5.43
C SER A 449 -9.52 -7.13 -4.72
N LEU A 450 -9.62 -6.02 -5.45
CA LEU A 450 -10.26 -4.79 -5.00
C LEU A 450 -11.52 -4.57 -5.84
N ARG A 451 -12.67 -4.49 -5.20
CA ARG A 451 -13.93 -4.11 -5.82
C ARG A 451 -14.14 -2.61 -5.70
N TRP A 452 -14.51 -2.01 -6.83
CA TRP A 452 -14.71 -0.59 -6.98
C TRP A 452 -16.20 -0.24 -7.09
N PRO A 453 -16.61 1.01 -6.81
CA PRO A 453 -18.02 1.43 -6.84
C PRO A 453 -18.72 1.26 -8.19
N ASP A 454 -17.96 1.24 -9.30
CA ASP A 454 -18.50 0.99 -10.65
C ASP A 454 -18.70 -0.51 -10.95
N GLY A 455 -18.49 -1.39 -9.96
CA GLY A 455 -18.58 -2.83 -10.09
C GLY A 455 -17.35 -3.49 -10.70
N ALA A 456 -16.34 -2.71 -11.13
CA ALA A 456 -15.10 -3.28 -11.62
C ALA A 456 -14.31 -3.94 -10.48
N VAL A 457 -13.55 -4.97 -10.84
CA VAL A 457 -12.64 -5.68 -9.93
C VAL A 457 -11.21 -5.59 -10.49
N THR A 458 -10.25 -5.24 -9.63
CA THR A 458 -8.82 -5.20 -9.98
C THR A 458 -8.04 -6.14 -9.06
N THR A 459 -7.03 -6.82 -9.59
CA THR A 459 -6.10 -7.62 -8.76
C THR A 459 -5.13 -6.69 -8.02
N ALA A 460 -5.04 -6.82 -6.70
CA ALA A 460 -4.00 -6.17 -5.88
C ALA A 460 -2.81 -7.10 -5.63
N LEU A 461 -3.08 -8.40 -5.42
CA LEU A 461 -2.07 -9.44 -5.17
C LEU A 461 -2.45 -10.74 -5.85
N ALA A 462 -1.45 -11.42 -6.39
CA ALA A 462 -1.59 -12.82 -6.77
C ALA A 462 -1.65 -13.74 -5.54
N ALA A 463 -1.92 -15.02 -5.76
CA ALA A 463 -1.89 -16.04 -4.71
C ALA A 463 -0.48 -16.23 -4.12
N GLY A 464 -0.41 -16.68 -2.86
CA GLY A 464 0.86 -16.98 -2.17
C GLY A 464 1.62 -15.72 -1.77
N VAL A 465 1.07 -14.96 -0.81
CA VAL A 465 1.69 -13.71 -0.34
C VAL A 465 3.01 -13.98 0.38
N THR A 466 3.03 -15.02 1.21
CA THR A 466 4.20 -15.47 1.99
C THR A 466 4.87 -16.69 1.37
N GLY A 467 4.11 -17.57 0.71
CA GLY A 467 4.56 -18.90 0.28
C GLY A 467 4.55 -19.94 1.41
N LEU A 468 3.99 -19.59 2.58
CA LEU A 468 3.84 -20.50 3.71
C LEU A 468 2.68 -21.48 3.51
N GLY A 469 1.71 -21.12 2.66
CA GLY A 469 0.56 -21.96 2.34
C GLY A 469 -0.52 -21.94 3.41
N THR A 470 -1.44 -22.90 3.33
CA THR A 470 -2.52 -23.09 4.29
C THR A 470 -1.95 -23.45 5.67
N ALA A 471 -2.54 -22.86 6.71
CA ALA A 471 -2.08 -22.96 8.09
C ALA A 471 -2.28 -24.33 8.71
#